data_AF-M0NPI3-F1
#
_entry.id   AF-M0NPI3-F1
#
_cell.length_a   1.000
_cell.length_b   1.000
_cell.length_c   1.000
_cell.angle_alpha   90.00
_cell.angle_beta   90.00
_cell.angle_gamma   90.00
#
_symmetry.space_group_name_H-M   'P 1'
#
loop_
_entity.id
_entity.type
_entity.pdbx_description
1 polymer ?
#
loop_
_entity_poly.entity_id
_entity_poly.type
_entity_poly.pdbx_seq_one_letter_code
_entity_poly.pdbx_strand_id
1 'polypeptide(L)'
;MTKDGFVNEWPEVGFVAMESPNDPDPSVTVEGGQIVEMDGKERDEFDFIDRFIADYALNVEKAEEAMAVDSEEFARNLVDINVSREEIVELSTAMTPAKLVDVVNKLDTAEIIMAMKKMRTRQTPGNQCHVTSVEDNVAQIAADGAEAALRGFYEAENTVGVARMAPLTALAQQIGTQTGRGGVITQCAVEEATELELGMRGLTGYAETVSVYGTEDV
;
A
#
# COMPACT_ATOMS: atom_id res chain seq x y z
N MET A 1 24.63 -7.18 8.95
CA MET A 1 25.11 -8.13 7.92
C MET A 1 25.31 -9.54 8.46
N THR A 2 26.28 -9.87 9.33
CA THR A 2 26.51 -11.29 9.71
C THR A 2 25.44 -11.91 10.63
N LYS A 3 24.50 -11.12 11.13
CA LYS A 3 23.32 -11.59 11.88
C LYS A 3 22.03 -11.53 11.06
N ASP A 4 22.11 -11.06 9.81
CA ASP A 4 20.96 -10.90 8.94
C ASP A 4 20.69 -12.28 8.31
N GLY A 5 19.41 -12.68 8.26
CA GLY A 5 19.02 -13.97 7.70
C GLY A 5 18.98 -13.92 6.19
N PHE A 6 20.08 -14.29 5.53
CA PHE A 6 20.09 -14.48 4.07
C PHE A 6 19.71 -15.92 3.74
N VAL A 7 18.78 -16.08 2.80
CA VAL A 7 18.36 -17.38 2.27
C VAL A 7 18.40 -17.36 0.75
N ASN A 8 18.46 -18.54 0.14
CA ASN A 8 18.31 -18.67 -1.31
C ASN A 8 16.83 -18.60 -1.68
N GLU A 9 16.56 -18.24 -2.92
CA GLU A 9 15.22 -18.26 -3.50
C GLU A 9 14.58 -19.66 -3.42
N TRP A 10 13.27 -19.68 -3.14
CA TRP A 10 12.45 -20.88 -3.07
C TRP A 10 11.05 -20.59 -3.67
N PRO A 11 10.92 -20.62 -5.01
CA PRO A 11 9.69 -20.25 -5.73
C PRO A 11 8.44 -21.05 -5.33
N GLU A 12 8.60 -22.33 -4.98
CA GLU A 12 7.49 -23.23 -4.65
C GLU A 12 6.73 -22.83 -3.37
N VAL A 13 7.34 -21.99 -2.53
CA VAL A 13 6.71 -21.46 -1.30
C VAL A 13 6.61 -19.93 -1.31
N GLY A 14 6.81 -19.31 -2.48
CA GLY A 14 6.78 -17.85 -2.63
C GLY A 14 7.98 -17.12 -2.02
N PHE A 15 9.09 -17.80 -1.72
CA PHE A 15 10.32 -17.15 -1.24
C PHE A 15 11.14 -16.63 -2.43
N VAL A 16 10.56 -15.71 -3.20
CA VAL A 16 11.19 -14.99 -4.31
C VAL A 16 10.68 -13.55 -4.25
N ALA A 17 11.55 -12.58 -4.49
CA ALA A 17 11.16 -11.18 -4.37
C ALA A 17 10.25 -10.73 -5.53
N MET A 18 10.65 -11.03 -6.77
CA MET A 18 9.98 -10.67 -8.02
C MET A 18 10.44 -11.63 -9.14
N GLU A 19 9.79 -11.60 -10.30
CA GLU A 19 10.17 -12.39 -11.48
C GLU A 19 10.20 -13.90 -11.19
N SER A 20 9.23 -14.38 -10.40
CA SER A 20 9.11 -15.80 -10.11
C SER A 20 8.72 -16.55 -11.39
N PRO A 21 9.29 -17.74 -11.65
CA PRO A 21 8.87 -18.57 -12.78
C PRO A 21 7.43 -19.08 -12.65
N ASN A 22 6.80 -18.92 -11.47
CA ASN A 22 5.41 -19.30 -11.21
C ASN A 22 4.43 -18.13 -11.33
N ASP A 23 4.92 -16.90 -11.55
CA ASP A 23 4.05 -15.74 -11.76
C ASP A 23 3.35 -15.88 -13.12
N PRO A 24 2.07 -15.50 -13.24
CA PRO A 24 1.35 -15.58 -14.51
C PRO A 24 1.88 -14.56 -15.52
N ASP A 25 1.82 -14.92 -16.81
CA ASP A 25 2.02 -13.97 -17.88
C ASP A 25 0.86 -12.95 -17.93
N PRO A 26 1.12 -11.66 -18.25
CA PRO A 26 0.05 -10.67 -18.32
C PRO A 26 -0.94 -10.94 -19.47
N SER A 27 -2.22 -11.03 -19.16
CA SER A 27 -3.30 -11.16 -20.16
C SER A 27 -4.63 -10.63 -19.66
N VAL A 28 -5.50 -10.24 -20.59
CA VAL A 28 -6.88 -9.87 -20.28
C VAL A 28 -7.77 -10.19 -21.48
N THR A 29 -9.00 -10.61 -21.20
CA THR A 29 -10.07 -10.71 -22.21
C THR A 29 -11.33 -10.03 -21.70
N VAL A 30 -11.92 -9.15 -22.50
CA VAL A 30 -13.14 -8.43 -22.15
C VAL A 30 -14.30 -8.83 -23.07
N GLU A 31 -15.40 -9.31 -22.48
CA GLU A 31 -16.64 -9.62 -23.21
C GLU A 31 -17.83 -8.86 -22.62
N GLY A 32 -18.57 -8.13 -23.45
CA GLY A 32 -19.79 -7.45 -23.01
C GLY A 32 -19.57 -6.41 -21.90
N GLY A 33 -18.36 -5.84 -21.79
CA GLY A 33 -18.00 -4.90 -20.72
C GLY A 33 -17.64 -5.57 -19.39
N GLN A 34 -17.29 -6.86 -19.42
CA GLN A 34 -16.85 -7.64 -18.26
C GLN A 34 -15.54 -8.36 -18.57
N ILE A 35 -14.61 -8.35 -17.63
CA ILE A 35 -13.38 -9.15 -17.71
C ILE A 35 -13.75 -10.62 -17.52
N VAL A 36 -13.49 -11.44 -18.54
CA VAL A 36 -13.78 -12.89 -18.56
C VAL A 36 -12.52 -13.76 -18.43
N GLU A 37 -11.34 -13.17 -18.55
CA GLU A 37 -10.04 -13.77 -18.28
C GLU A 37 -9.07 -12.67 -17.82
N MET A 38 -8.22 -12.98 -16.84
CA MET A 38 -7.21 -12.06 -16.29
C MET A 38 -5.98 -12.86 -15.85
N ASP A 39 -4.80 -12.43 -16.33
CA ASP A 39 -3.49 -13.01 -15.99
C ASP A 39 -3.47 -14.55 -16.05
N GLY A 40 -4.02 -15.10 -17.13
CA GLY A 40 -3.99 -16.51 -17.47
C GLY A 40 -5.07 -17.36 -16.79
N LYS A 41 -5.96 -16.75 -16.00
CA LYS A 41 -7.09 -17.44 -15.34
C LYS A 41 -8.41 -17.09 -16.00
N GLU A 42 -9.23 -18.10 -16.31
CA GLU A 42 -10.61 -17.86 -16.77
C GLU A 42 -11.49 -17.40 -15.59
N ARG A 43 -12.56 -16.66 -15.89
CA ARG A 43 -13.42 -16.06 -14.85
C ARG A 43 -14.10 -17.07 -13.93
N ASP A 44 -14.33 -18.31 -14.38
CA ASP A 44 -14.86 -19.39 -13.54
C ASP A 44 -13.81 -20.01 -12.60
N GLU A 45 -12.53 -19.73 -12.82
CA GLU A 45 -11.41 -20.08 -11.95
C GLU A 45 -11.05 -18.96 -10.97
N PHE A 46 -11.65 -17.78 -11.11
CA PHE A 46 -11.39 -16.64 -10.22
C PHE A 46 -11.70 -16.96 -8.76
N ASP A 47 -10.73 -16.67 -7.92
CA ASP A 47 -10.93 -16.55 -6.48
C ASP A 47 -11.58 -15.19 -6.12
N PHE A 48 -11.79 -14.93 -4.83
CA PHE A 48 -12.36 -13.67 -4.35
C PHE A 48 -11.53 -12.44 -4.77
N ILE A 49 -10.20 -12.56 -4.77
CA ILE A 49 -9.28 -11.47 -5.09
C ILE A 49 -9.31 -11.20 -6.59
N ASP A 50 -9.16 -12.25 -7.41
CA ASP A 50 -9.24 -12.17 -8.87
C ASP A 50 -10.54 -11.46 -9.29
N ARG A 51 -11.66 -11.91 -8.71
CA ARG A 51 -12.97 -11.33 -8.97
C ARG A 51 -13.10 -9.89 -8.49
N PHE A 52 -12.59 -9.56 -7.30
CA PHE A 52 -12.63 -8.20 -6.78
C PHE A 52 -11.84 -7.24 -7.70
N ILE A 53 -10.67 -7.65 -8.15
CA ILE A 53 -9.84 -6.87 -9.07
C ILE A 53 -10.56 -6.70 -10.41
N ALA A 54 -11.03 -7.80 -11.00
CA ALA A 54 -11.69 -7.80 -12.29
C ALA A 54 -12.99 -6.96 -12.32
N ASP A 55 -13.75 -6.94 -11.23
CA ASP A 55 -15.05 -6.28 -11.16
C ASP A 55 -14.96 -4.82 -10.64
N TYR A 56 -13.92 -4.46 -9.88
CA TYR A 56 -13.87 -3.17 -9.17
C TYR A 56 -12.57 -2.37 -9.31
N ALA A 57 -11.44 -3.00 -9.59
CA ALA A 57 -10.14 -2.33 -9.55
C ALA A 57 -9.60 -1.91 -10.93
N LEU A 58 -10.14 -2.48 -12.01
CA LEU A 58 -9.69 -2.22 -13.38
C LEU A 58 -10.70 -1.37 -14.15
N ASN A 59 -10.18 -0.40 -14.91
CA ASN A 59 -10.97 0.30 -15.93
C ASN A 59 -11.17 -0.61 -17.15
N VAL A 60 -12.27 -1.36 -17.14
CA VAL A 60 -12.61 -2.36 -18.16
C VAL A 60 -12.68 -1.79 -19.57
N GLU A 61 -13.12 -0.54 -19.73
CA GLU A 61 -13.23 0.10 -21.07
C GLU A 61 -11.88 0.27 -21.77
N LYS A 62 -10.79 0.30 -21.00
CA LYS A 62 -9.42 0.50 -21.49
C LYS A 62 -8.51 -0.70 -21.29
N ALA A 63 -9.00 -1.80 -20.72
CA ALA A 63 -8.16 -2.91 -20.30
C ALA A 63 -7.38 -3.50 -21.47
N GLU A 64 -8.06 -3.84 -22.59
CA GLU A 64 -7.39 -4.39 -23.77
C GLU A 64 -6.41 -3.40 -24.42
N GLU A 65 -6.74 -2.10 -24.44
CA GLU A 65 -5.86 -1.04 -24.94
C GLU A 65 -4.58 -0.95 -24.08
N ALA A 66 -4.72 -0.87 -22.77
CA ALA A 66 -3.61 -0.74 -21.84
C ALA A 66 -2.71 -1.99 -21.83
N MET A 67 -3.31 -3.18 -21.92
CA MET A 67 -2.59 -4.45 -21.96
C MET A 67 -1.81 -4.65 -23.26
N ALA A 68 -2.26 -4.05 -24.36
CA ALA A 68 -1.56 -4.09 -25.65
C ALA A 68 -0.31 -3.19 -25.71
N VAL A 69 -0.15 -2.23 -24.79
CA VAL A 69 1.05 -1.39 -24.70
C VAL A 69 2.24 -2.25 -24.29
N ASP A 70 3.37 -2.12 -24.98
CA ASP A 70 4.60 -2.81 -24.60
C ASP A 70 5.06 -2.38 -23.20
N SER A 71 5.43 -3.34 -22.36
CA SER A 71 5.77 -3.05 -20.96
C SER A 71 7.05 -2.22 -20.84
N GLU A 72 8.02 -2.40 -21.74
CA GLU A 72 9.24 -1.59 -21.77
C GLU A 72 8.94 -0.17 -22.25
N GLU A 73 8.07 0.00 -23.24
CA GLU A 73 7.56 1.32 -23.65
C GLU A 73 6.87 2.05 -22.49
N PHE A 74 5.98 1.37 -21.76
CA PHE A 74 5.30 1.97 -20.62
C PHE A 74 6.26 2.30 -19.47
N ALA A 75 7.25 1.44 -19.22
CA ALA A 75 8.32 1.69 -18.25
C ALA A 75 9.15 2.94 -18.61
N ARG A 76 9.50 3.13 -19.89
CA ARG A 76 10.14 4.37 -20.36
C ARG A 76 9.24 5.57 -20.15
N ASN A 77 7.95 5.44 -20.42
CA ASN A 77 6.97 6.51 -20.16
C ASN A 77 6.89 6.87 -18.67
N LEU A 78 7.11 5.94 -17.73
CA LEU A 78 7.15 6.24 -16.29
C LEU A 78 8.29 7.20 -15.90
N VAL A 79 9.40 7.20 -16.62
CA VAL A 79 10.57 8.07 -16.33
C VAL A 79 10.71 9.25 -17.28
N ASP A 80 9.98 9.25 -18.41
CA ASP A 80 9.96 10.38 -19.34
C ASP A 80 9.29 11.60 -18.69
N ILE A 81 9.99 12.74 -18.75
CA ILE A 81 9.55 14.04 -18.24
C ILE A 81 8.52 14.72 -19.13
N ASN A 82 8.38 14.27 -20.38
CA ASN A 82 7.40 14.79 -21.34
C ASN A 82 6.07 14.06 -21.26
N VAL A 83 6.02 12.91 -20.60
CA VAL A 83 4.79 12.15 -20.33
C VAL A 83 4.27 12.53 -18.95
N SER A 84 3.06 13.07 -18.92
CA SER A 84 2.40 13.53 -17.69
C SER A 84 2.02 12.38 -16.76
N ARG A 85 1.74 12.69 -15.49
CA ARG A 85 1.24 11.69 -14.54
C ARG A 85 -0.14 11.20 -14.97
N GLU A 86 -0.96 12.09 -15.50
CA GLU A 86 -2.33 11.83 -15.94
C GLU A 86 -2.38 10.77 -17.03
N GLU A 87 -1.52 10.89 -18.05
CA GLU A 87 -1.39 9.90 -19.13
C GLU A 87 -0.99 8.51 -18.60
N ILE A 88 -0.10 8.45 -17.62
CA ILE A 88 0.27 7.17 -16.99
C ILE A 88 -0.91 6.58 -16.22
N VAL A 89 -1.59 7.37 -15.38
CA VAL A 89 -2.71 6.90 -14.53
C VAL A 89 -3.86 6.38 -15.38
N GLU A 90 -4.15 7.05 -16.50
CA GLU A 90 -5.22 6.67 -17.42
C GLU A 90 -5.10 5.23 -17.92
N LEU A 91 -3.88 4.78 -18.20
CA LEU A 91 -3.61 3.42 -18.66
C LEU A 91 -3.29 2.46 -17.50
N SER A 92 -2.54 2.89 -16.48
CA SER A 92 -2.16 2.00 -15.37
C SER A 92 -3.36 1.52 -14.56
N THR A 93 -4.45 2.31 -14.50
CA THR A 93 -5.71 1.90 -13.86
C THR A 93 -6.51 0.88 -14.66
N ALA A 94 -6.05 0.54 -15.87
CA ALA A 94 -6.63 -0.48 -16.74
C ALA A 94 -5.71 -1.70 -16.93
N MET A 95 -4.51 -1.69 -16.34
CA MET A 95 -3.55 -2.80 -16.43
C MET A 95 -3.79 -3.83 -15.33
N THR A 96 -3.68 -5.11 -15.67
CA THR A 96 -3.78 -6.21 -14.71
C THR A 96 -2.62 -6.21 -13.71
N PRO A 97 -2.74 -6.93 -12.57
CA PRO A 97 -1.64 -7.08 -11.62
C PRO A 97 -0.34 -7.55 -12.26
N ALA A 98 -0.36 -8.62 -13.06
CA ALA A 98 0.87 -9.13 -13.69
C ALA A 98 1.47 -8.12 -14.67
N LYS A 99 0.63 -7.34 -15.38
CA LYS A 99 1.12 -6.30 -16.29
C LYS A 99 1.86 -5.19 -15.56
N LEU A 100 1.31 -4.71 -14.43
CA LEU A 100 1.95 -3.68 -13.64
C LEU A 100 3.31 -4.14 -13.09
N VAL A 101 3.40 -5.40 -12.66
CA VAL A 101 4.67 -6.01 -12.22
C VAL A 101 5.65 -6.12 -13.38
N ASP A 102 5.24 -6.63 -14.54
CA ASP A 102 6.09 -6.76 -15.73
C ASP A 102 6.67 -5.41 -16.19
N VAL A 103 5.88 -4.33 -16.12
CA VAL A 103 6.34 -2.95 -16.36
C VAL A 103 7.42 -2.53 -15.36
N VAL A 104 7.16 -2.68 -14.06
CA VAL A 104 8.10 -2.21 -13.02
C VAL A 104 9.39 -3.03 -13.03
N ASN A 105 9.34 -4.30 -13.42
CA ASN A 105 10.52 -5.17 -13.59
C ASN A 105 11.45 -4.70 -14.72
N LYS A 106 11.02 -3.78 -15.60
CA LYS A 106 11.91 -3.17 -16.62
C LYS A 106 12.73 -2.01 -16.07
N LEU A 107 12.50 -1.57 -14.84
CA LEU A 107 13.13 -0.40 -14.24
C LEU A 107 14.22 -0.81 -13.25
N ASP A 108 15.36 -0.12 -13.30
CA ASP A 108 16.33 -0.16 -12.21
C ASP A 108 15.92 0.72 -11.02
N THR A 109 16.69 0.69 -9.93
CA THR A 109 16.37 1.47 -8.73
C THR A 109 16.36 2.98 -8.96
N ALA A 110 17.26 3.52 -9.80
CA ALA A 110 17.31 4.95 -10.08
C ALA A 110 16.09 5.40 -10.91
N GLU A 111 15.68 4.56 -11.85
CA GLU A 111 14.48 4.76 -12.65
C GLU A 111 13.21 4.67 -11.80
N ILE A 112 13.11 3.73 -10.87
CA ILE A 112 12.01 3.65 -9.90
C ILE A 112 11.94 4.94 -9.06
N ILE A 113 13.07 5.46 -8.56
CA ILE A 113 13.09 6.72 -7.80
C ILE A 113 12.56 7.89 -8.65
N MET A 114 12.94 7.95 -9.93
CA MET A 114 12.46 8.97 -10.87
C MET A 114 10.95 8.84 -11.13
N ALA A 115 10.47 7.62 -11.40
CA ALA A 115 9.06 7.32 -11.60
C ALA A 115 8.24 7.67 -10.34
N MET A 116 8.68 7.25 -9.15
CA MET A 116 8.02 7.58 -7.88
C MET A 116 7.91 9.08 -7.65
N LYS A 117 8.91 9.87 -8.03
CA LYS A 117 8.86 11.34 -7.93
C LYS A 117 7.76 11.93 -8.81
N LYS A 118 7.52 11.38 -10.01
CA LYS A 118 6.44 11.79 -10.91
C LYS A 118 5.07 11.30 -10.43
N MET A 119 4.98 10.03 -10.03
CA MET A 119 3.71 9.36 -9.75
C MET A 119 3.13 9.69 -8.37
N ARG A 120 3.95 10.19 -7.43
CA ARG A 120 3.50 10.62 -6.10
C ARG A 120 2.32 11.59 -6.22
N THR A 121 1.22 11.24 -5.57
CA THR A 121 -0.05 11.98 -5.61
C THR A 121 0.03 13.36 -4.99
N ARG A 122 0.74 13.51 -3.87
CA ARG A 122 0.93 14.78 -3.19
C ARG A 122 2.25 15.44 -3.57
N GLN A 123 2.20 16.72 -3.91
CA GLN A 123 3.38 17.50 -4.28
C GLN A 123 4.45 17.50 -3.18
N THR A 124 4.07 17.88 -1.96
CA THR A 124 4.95 17.90 -0.78
C THR A 124 4.93 16.55 -0.09
N PRO A 125 6.04 15.82 0.04
CA PRO A 125 6.08 14.59 0.82
C PRO A 125 5.80 14.88 2.30
N GLY A 126 5.20 13.92 2.98
CA GLY A 126 5.04 13.94 4.44
C GLY A 126 5.81 12.79 5.05
N ASN A 127 5.71 12.69 6.37
CA ASN A 127 6.36 11.65 7.13
C ASN A 127 5.46 11.24 8.28
N GLN A 128 5.52 9.95 8.60
CA GLN A 128 4.83 9.32 9.71
C GLN A 128 5.87 8.83 10.72
N CYS A 129 5.49 8.73 12.00
CA CYS A 129 6.33 8.16 13.06
C CYS A 129 5.55 7.17 13.91
N HIS A 130 6.27 6.28 14.58
CA HIS A 130 5.72 5.50 15.69
C HIS A 130 5.92 6.25 17.02
N VAL A 131 4.90 6.22 17.87
CA VAL A 131 4.90 6.77 19.23
C VAL A 131 4.38 5.69 20.18
N THR A 132 5.27 4.80 20.59
CA THR A 132 4.94 3.64 21.45
C THR A 132 5.83 3.58 22.68
N SER A 133 5.42 2.77 23.67
CA SER A 133 6.21 2.46 24.85
C SER A 133 6.07 0.97 25.16
N VAL A 134 7.16 0.32 25.55
CA VAL A 134 7.15 -1.12 25.91
C VAL A 134 6.19 -1.42 27.07
N GLU A 135 5.90 -0.44 27.92
CA GLU A 135 4.97 -0.56 29.04
C GLU A 135 3.56 -0.01 28.71
N ASP A 136 3.30 0.37 27.46
CA ASP A 136 2.10 1.13 27.06
C ASP A 136 1.90 2.40 27.91
N ASN A 137 3.02 3.03 28.32
CA ASN A 137 3.02 4.15 29.24
C ASN A 137 2.44 5.42 28.59
N VAL A 138 1.22 5.76 28.99
CA VAL A 138 0.48 6.92 28.44
C VAL A 138 1.16 8.27 28.65
N ALA A 139 1.91 8.46 29.75
CA ALA A 139 2.60 9.72 29.99
C ALA A 139 3.78 9.88 29.02
N GLN A 140 4.50 8.79 28.76
CA GLN A 140 5.56 8.77 27.76
C GLN A 140 4.98 8.98 26.35
N ILE A 141 3.94 8.24 25.97
CA ILE A 141 3.31 8.35 24.64
C ILE A 141 2.82 9.78 24.38
N ALA A 142 2.22 10.44 25.36
CA ALA A 142 1.81 11.84 25.22
C ALA A 142 3.01 12.79 25.03
N ALA A 143 4.09 12.60 25.79
CA ALA A 143 5.30 13.42 25.66
C ALA A 143 6.01 13.21 24.31
N ASP A 144 6.21 11.95 23.92
CA ASP A 144 6.84 11.57 22.65
C ASP A 144 5.98 12.03 21.47
N GLY A 145 4.64 11.95 21.58
CA GLY A 145 3.72 12.48 20.58
C GLY A 145 3.84 14.00 20.39
N ALA A 146 4.00 14.75 21.48
CA ALA A 146 4.22 16.20 21.41
C ALA A 146 5.57 16.54 20.75
N GLU A 147 6.63 15.81 21.10
CA GLU A 147 7.95 15.96 20.49
C GLU A 147 7.91 15.62 18.99
N ALA A 148 7.29 14.50 18.63
CA ALA A 148 7.16 14.05 17.24
C ALA A 148 6.44 15.10 16.38
N ALA A 149 5.33 15.65 16.89
CA ALA A 149 4.59 16.70 16.21
C ALA A 149 5.47 17.95 15.96
N LEU A 150 6.30 18.36 16.92
CA LEU A 150 7.25 19.48 16.78
C LEU A 150 8.38 19.18 15.80
N ARG A 151 8.81 17.92 15.69
CA ARG A 151 9.83 17.47 14.72
C ARG A 151 9.31 17.43 13.28
N GLY A 152 8.01 17.59 13.08
CA GLY A 152 7.39 17.79 11.76
C GLY A 152 6.64 16.60 11.20
N PHE A 153 6.41 15.54 11.99
CA PHE A 153 5.57 14.41 11.57
C PHE A 153 4.12 14.87 11.36
N TYR A 154 3.53 14.48 10.22
CA TYR A 154 2.13 14.77 9.89
C TYR A 154 1.18 13.73 10.47
N GLU A 155 1.71 12.52 10.66
CA GLU A 155 0.99 11.36 11.10
C GLU A 155 1.77 10.70 12.22
N ALA A 156 1.06 10.18 13.22
CA ALA A 156 1.64 9.41 14.30
C ALA A 156 0.84 8.13 14.52
N GLU A 157 1.56 7.02 14.58
CA GLU A 157 1.03 5.70 14.82
C GLU A 157 1.44 5.19 16.19
N ASN A 158 0.52 4.54 16.87
CA ASN A 158 0.75 3.80 18.10
C ASN A 158 0.22 2.38 17.92
N THR A 159 0.81 1.43 18.64
CA THR A 159 0.27 0.09 18.87
C THR A 159 0.61 -0.35 20.30
N VAL A 160 0.04 -1.46 20.76
CA VAL A 160 0.08 -1.86 22.17
C VAL A 160 0.75 -3.21 22.40
N GLY A 161 1.50 -3.31 23.49
CA GLY A 161 1.94 -4.60 24.03
C GLY A 161 0.79 -5.37 24.69
N VAL A 162 -0.16 -4.66 25.31
CA VAL A 162 -1.36 -5.21 25.94
C VAL A 162 -2.61 -4.63 25.28
N ALA A 163 -3.34 -5.45 24.51
CA ALA A 163 -4.52 -5.03 23.72
C ALA A 163 -5.51 -4.09 24.46
N ARG A 164 -5.77 -4.34 25.75
CA ARG A 164 -6.69 -3.53 26.58
C ARG A 164 -6.23 -2.09 26.83
N MET A 165 -4.96 -1.79 26.56
CA MET A 165 -4.40 -0.44 26.70
C MET A 165 -4.71 0.45 25.50
N ALA A 166 -5.16 -0.10 24.36
CA ALA A 166 -5.36 0.64 23.12
C ALA A 166 -6.19 1.93 23.27
N PRO A 167 -7.32 1.96 24.02
CA PRO A 167 -8.06 3.21 24.19
C PRO A 167 -7.26 4.30 24.93
N LEU A 168 -6.42 3.91 25.89
CA LEU A 168 -5.64 4.85 26.70
C LEU A 168 -4.42 5.36 25.93
N THR A 169 -3.74 4.50 25.17
CA THR A 169 -2.59 4.89 24.36
C THR A 169 -3.00 5.73 23.16
N ALA A 170 -4.12 5.41 22.50
CA ALA A 170 -4.71 6.21 21.43
C ALA A 170 -5.02 7.64 21.92
N LEU A 171 -5.71 7.76 23.06
CA LEU A 171 -6.03 9.06 23.66
C LEU A 171 -4.77 9.84 24.05
N ALA A 172 -3.79 9.17 24.64
CA ALA A 172 -2.52 9.80 25.02
C ALA A 172 -1.77 10.37 23.82
N GLN A 173 -1.68 9.59 22.72
CA GLN A 173 -1.06 10.04 21.48
C GLN A 173 -1.82 11.22 20.85
N GLN A 174 -3.14 11.17 20.84
CA GLN A 174 -3.96 12.26 20.32
C GLN A 174 -3.71 13.55 21.11
N ILE A 175 -3.74 13.49 22.45
CA ILE A 175 -3.44 14.64 23.31
C ILE A 175 -2.01 15.16 23.08
N GLY A 176 -1.04 14.24 23.04
CA GLY A 176 0.37 14.58 22.85
C GLY A 176 0.62 15.31 21.54
N THR A 177 0.21 14.70 20.43
CA THR A 177 0.43 15.27 19.08
C THR A 177 -0.26 16.62 18.91
N GLN A 178 -1.50 16.78 19.38
CA GLN A 178 -2.19 18.07 19.32
C GLN A 178 -1.54 19.13 20.21
N THR A 179 -0.89 18.74 21.31
CA THR A 179 -0.12 19.65 22.18
C THR A 179 1.14 20.16 21.49
N GLY A 180 1.84 19.29 20.74
CA GLY A 180 3.04 19.68 20.00
C GLY A 180 2.74 20.55 18.77
N ARG A 181 1.83 20.09 17.89
CA ARG A 181 1.38 20.81 16.72
C ARG A 181 -0.04 20.39 16.33
N GLY A 182 -1.00 21.31 16.42
CA GLY A 182 -2.37 21.05 16.00
C GLY A 182 -2.45 20.61 14.52
N GLY A 183 -3.28 19.61 14.25
CA GLY A 183 -3.52 19.07 12.91
C GLY A 183 -2.70 17.83 12.54
N VAL A 184 -1.86 17.30 13.44
CA VAL A 184 -1.29 15.95 13.27
C VAL A 184 -2.42 14.93 13.38
N ILE A 185 -2.48 13.97 12.46
CA ILE A 185 -3.48 12.89 12.52
C ILE A 185 -2.87 11.66 13.18
N THR A 186 -3.68 10.93 13.93
CA THR A 186 -3.22 9.84 14.80
C THR A 186 -4.00 8.57 14.57
N GLN A 187 -3.32 7.43 14.53
CA GLN A 187 -3.94 6.10 14.47
C GLN A 187 -3.53 5.23 15.66
N CYS A 188 -4.22 4.10 15.86
CA CYS A 188 -3.87 3.09 16.85
C CYS A 188 -4.03 1.70 16.24
N ALA A 189 -2.95 1.16 15.70
CA ALA A 189 -2.93 -0.10 14.97
C ALA A 189 -3.21 -1.30 15.90
N VAL A 190 -4.41 -1.87 15.78
CA VAL A 190 -4.88 -3.04 16.55
C VAL A 190 -5.75 -3.92 15.65
N GLU A 191 -6.45 -4.91 16.22
CA GLU A 191 -7.42 -5.70 15.47
C GLU A 191 -8.51 -4.81 14.84
N GLU A 192 -8.90 -5.13 13.61
CA GLU A 192 -9.71 -4.27 12.72
C GLU A 192 -11.01 -3.75 13.36
N ALA A 193 -11.81 -4.62 13.98
CA ALA A 193 -13.06 -4.21 14.62
C ALA A 193 -12.80 -3.32 15.84
N THR A 194 -11.75 -3.62 16.60
CA THR A 194 -11.30 -2.81 17.73
C THR A 194 -10.81 -1.44 17.26
N GLU A 195 -10.01 -1.36 16.19
CA GLU A 195 -9.50 -0.10 15.63
C GLU A 195 -10.64 0.77 15.08
N LEU A 196 -11.59 0.16 14.38
CA LEU A 196 -12.80 0.84 13.93
C LEU A 196 -13.62 1.38 15.10
N GLU A 197 -13.76 0.61 16.18
CA GLU A 197 -14.46 1.07 17.39
C GLU A 197 -13.75 2.28 18.04
N LEU A 198 -12.41 2.28 18.10
CA LEU A 198 -11.63 3.43 18.57
C LEU A 198 -11.90 4.68 17.70
N GLY A 199 -11.93 4.50 16.38
CA GLY A 199 -12.26 5.55 15.42
C GLY A 199 -13.69 6.08 15.59
N MET A 200 -14.68 5.21 15.73
CA MET A 200 -16.09 5.59 15.98
C MET A 200 -16.26 6.37 17.29
N ARG A 201 -15.41 6.10 18.28
CA ARG A 201 -15.37 6.82 19.57
C ARG A 201 -14.55 8.11 19.51
N GLY A 202 -13.94 8.44 18.37
CA GLY A 202 -13.17 9.67 18.16
C GLY A 202 -11.80 9.68 18.84
N LEU A 203 -11.25 8.51 19.17
CA LEU A 203 -9.93 8.37 19.82
C LEU A 203 -8.77 8.38 18.81
N THR A 204 -9.08 8.22 17.53
CA THR A 204 -8.13 8.28 16.42
C THR A 204 -8.67 9.22 15.33
N GLY A 205 -7.77 9.74 14.50
CA GLY A 205 -8.08 10.60 13.36
C GLY A 205 -8.09 9.86 12.02
N TYR A 206 -7.47 8.69 11.94
CA TYR A 206 -7.46 7.79 10.79
C TYR A 206 -7.08 6.36 11.23
N ALA A 207 -7.10 5.41 10.28
CA ALA A 207 -6.56 4.06 10.39
C ALA A 207 -5.75 3.75 9.12
N GLU A 208 -4.64 3.03 9.26
CA GLU A 208 -3.75 2.63 8.16
C GLU A 208 -3.64 1.12 8.03
N THR A 209 -3.54 0.42 9.17
CA THR A 209 -3.27 -1.02 9.24
C THR A 209 -4.49 -1.88 8.90
N VAL A 210 -5.38 -1.36 8.06
CA VAL A 210 -6.53 -2.06 7.48
C VAL A 210 -6.02 -3.00 6.41
N SER A 211 -5.75 -4.23 6.83
CA SER A 211 -4.88 -5.14 6.08
C SER A 211 -5.62 -5.79 4.90
N VAL A 212 -4.90 -5.93 3.79
CA VAL A 212 -5.31 -6.74 2.63
C VAL A 212 -4.17 -7.68 2.26
N TYR A 213 -4.50 -8.84 1.71
CA TYR A 213 -3.54 -9.90 1.38
C TYR A 213 -3.67 -10.35 -0.08
N GLY A 214 -2.60 -10.92 -0.61
CA GLY A 214 -2.51 -11.31 -2.03
C GLY A 214 -3.03 -12.72 -2.37
N THR A 215 -3.50 -13.48 -1.38
CA THR A 215 -4.05 -14.84 -1.55
C THR A 215 -5.18 -15.06 -0.54
N GLU A 216 -6.21 -15.83 -0.89
CA GLU A 216 -7.37 -16.07 -0.01
C GLU A 216 -7.04 -16.75 1.33
N ASP A 217 -6.02 -17.60 1.36
CA ASP A 217 -5.69 -18.43 2.54
C ASP A 217 -4.83 -17.70 3.60
N VAL A 218 -4.44 -16.45 3.34
CA VAL A 218 -3.63 -15.60 4.25
C VAL A 218 -4.53 -14.60 4.97
#